data_AF-A0A941ZH65-F1
#
_entry.id   AF-A0A941ZH65-F1
#
_cell.length_a   1.000
_cell.length_b   1.000
_cell.length_c   1.000
_cell.angle_alpha   90.00
_cell.angle_beta   90.00
_cell.angle_gamma   90.00
#
_symmetry.space_group_name_H-M   'P 1'
#
loop_
_entity.id
_entity.type
_entity.pdbx_description
1 polymer ?
#
loop_
_entity_poly.entity_id
_entity_poly.type
_entity_poly.pdbx_seq_one_letter_code
_entity_poly.pdbx_strand_id
1 'polypeptide(L)' 'MSQAVARAAAAACGLPLYACGLGGAGSGRLPIPMMNVLNGGKHADSSLDFQEFMIFPRGAPAFSESLR' A
#
# COMPACT_ATOMS: atom_id res chain seq x y z
N MET A 1 -19.44 4.14 -7.37
CA MET A 1 -19.42 5.38 -8.19
C MET A 1 -18.06 6.07 -8.16
N SER A 2 -17.51 6.53 -7.02
CA SER A 2 -16.25 7.30 -6.95
C SER A 2 -15.04 6.62 -7.62
N GLN A 3 -14.70 5.38 -7.24
CA GLN A 3 -13.55 4.67 -7.85
C GLN A 3 -13.75 4.32 -9.33
N ALA A 4 -14.99 4.04 -9.74
CA ALA A 4 -15.31 3.74 -11.13
C ALA A 4 -15.12 4.97 -12.04
N VAL A 5 -15.57 6.15 -11.57
CA VAL A 5 -15.39 7.43 -12.28
C VAL A 5 -13.90 7.80 -12.38
N ALA A 6 -13.13 7.65 -11.29
CA ALA A 6 -11.69 7.92 -11.32
C ALA A 6 -10.94 7.01 -12.31
N ARG A 7 -11.30 5.72 -12.35
CA ARG A 7 -10.73 4.76 -13.32
C ARG A 7 -11.13 5.07 -14.77
N ALA A 8 -12.38 5.46 -15.00
CA ALA A 8 -12.84 5.87 -16.33
C ALA A 8 -12.15 7.15 -16.82
N ALA A 9 -11.97 8.14 -15.95
CA ALA A 9 -11.23 9.37 -16.27
C ALA A 9 -9.75 9.07 -16.60
N ALA A 10 -9.09 8.21 -15.83
CA ALA A 10 -7.72 7.77 -16.10
C ALA A 10 -7.60 7.08 -17.47
N ALA A 11 -8.54 6.18 -17.77
CA ALA A 11 -8.61 5.50 -19.07
C ALA A 11 -8.85 6.47 -20.23
N ALA A 12 -9.74 7.46 -20.06
CA ALA A 12 -10.02 8.48 -21.07
C ALA A 12 -8.82 9.41 -21.34
N CYS A 13 -8.03 9.72 -20.31
CA CYS A 13 -6.81 10.53 -20.45
C CYS A 13 -5.57 9.71 -20.88
N GLY A 14 -5.67 8.39 -20.99
CA GLY A 14 -4.52 7.51 -21.27
C GLY A 14 -3.44 7.56 -20.19
N LEU A 15 -3.79 7.97 -18.97
CA LEU A 15 -2.87 8.10 -17.84
C LEU A 15 -3.09 6.95 -16.85
N PRO A 16 -2.03 6.46 -16.18
CA PRO A 16 -2.22 5.52 -15.09
C PRO A 16 -3.00 6.21 -13.94
N LEU A 17 -3.79 5.42 -13.20
CA LEU A 17 -4.72 5.92 -12.18
C LEU A 17 -4.03 6.80 -11.12
N TYR A 18 -2.78 6.50 -10.73
CA TYR A 18 -2.03 7.31 -9.78
C TYR A 18 -1.64 8.69 -10.34
N ALA A 19 -1.51 8.82 -11.66
CA ALA A 19 -1.19 10.06 -12.35
C ALA A 19 -2.45 10.86 -12.74
N CYS A 20 -3.61 10.21 -12.87
CA CYS A 20 -4.87 10.87 -13.19
C CYS A 20 -5.59 11.31 -11.91
N GLY A 21 -5.50 12.60 -11.58
CA GLY A 21 -6.30 13.26 -10.53
C GLY A 21 -6.02 12.85 -9.07
N LEU A 22 -5.45 11.66 -8.82
CA LEU A 22 -5.18 11.14 -7.48
C LEU A 22 -3.80 11.52 -6.93
N GLY A 23 -2.79 11.74 -7.79
CA GLY A 23 -1.42 12.01 -7.35
C GLY A 23 -0.71 13.17 -8.06
N GLY A 24 -1.36 13.80 -9.06
CA GLY A 24 -0.80 14.93 -9.81
C GLY A 24 0.53 14.61 -10.52
N ALA A 25 1.19 15.65 -11.02
CA ALA A 25 2.45 15.57 -11.78
C ALA A 25 3.67 15.09 -10.96
N GLY A 26 3.51 14.77 -9.67
CA GLY A 26 4.57 14.35 -8.75
C GLY A 26 4.40 12.95 -8.16
N SER A 27 3.51 12.13 -8.70
CA SER A 27 3.10 10.81 -8.17
C SER A 27 4.11 9.66 -8.36
N GLY A 28 5.41 9.95 -8.21
CA GLY A 28 6.49 8.97 -8.39
C GLY A 28 7.02 8.32 -7.10
N ARG A 29 6.51 8.71 -5.91
CA ARG A 29 6.98 8.18 -4.62
C ARG A 29 6.19 6.92 -4.24
N LEU A 30 6.91 5.81 -4.06
CA LEU A 30 6.34 4.57 -3.53
C LEU A 30 6.40 4.57 -1.99
N PRO A 31 5.33 4.17 -1.29
CA PRO A 31 5.36 4.06 0.17
C PRO A 31 6.22 2.88 0.61
N ILE A 32 6.84 2.98 1.79
CA ILE A 32 7.50 1.81 2.40
C ILE A 32 6.39 0.87 2.88
N PRO A 33 6.40 -0.41 2.48
CA PRO A 33 5.36 -1.35 2.87
C PRO A 33 5.45 -1.67 4.37
N MET A 34 4.29 -1.76 5.04
CA MET A 34 4.16 -2.35 6.36
C MET A 34 3.61 -3.76 6.18
N MET A 35 4.40 -4.78 6.48
CA MET A 35 4.04 -6.18 6.22
C MET A 35 3.67 -6.88 7.52
N ASN A 36 2.42 -7.30 7.64
CA ASN A 36 1.97 -8.10 8.77
C ASN A 36 2.64 -9.48 8.76
N VAL A 37 3.28 -9.86 9.88
CA VAL A 37 4.01 -11.13 10.04
C VAL A 37 3.47 -11.98 11.17
N LEU A 38 2.78 -11.39 12.15
CA LEU A 38 2.17 -12.12 13.25
C LEU A 38 0.88 -11.43 13.67
N ASN A 39 -0.19 -12.23 13.74
CA ASN A 39 -1.47 -11.79 14.26
C ASN A 39 -1.61 -12.30 15.69
N GLY A 40 -2.02 -11.41 16.60
CA GLY A 40 -2.37 -11.72 17.98
C GLY A 40 -3.75 -11.19 18.33
N GLY A 41 -4.03 -11.07 19.63
CA GLY A 41 -5.30 -10.54 20.12
C GLY A 41 -6.48 -11.51 20.01
N LYS A 42 -7.70 -10.97 20.13
CA LYS A 42 -8.96 -11.71 20.38
C LYS A 42 -9.31 -12.83 19.37
N HIS A 43 -8.67 -12.84 18.20
CA HIS A 43 -8.93 -13.82 17.14
C HIS A 43 -7.75 -14.78 16.88
N ALA A 44 -6.69 -14.72 17.69
CA ALA A 44 -5.54 -15.62 17.61
C ALA A 44 -5.41 -16.43 18.91
N ASP A 45 -5.11 -17.73 18.81
CA ASP A 45 -4.93 -18.65 19.96
C ASP A 45 -3.63 -18.39 20.76
N SER A 46 -2.98 -17.24 20.57
CA SER A 46 -1.72 -16.87 21.20
C SER A 46 -1.94 -15.89 22.36
N SER A 47 -1.14 -15.99 23.42
CA SER A 47 -1.21 -15.14 24.62
C SER A 47 -0.69 -13.70 24.39
N LEU A 48 -0.71 -13.23 23.14
CA LEU A 48 -0.22 -11.91 22.77
C LEU A 48 -1.36 -10.89 22.74
N ASP A 49 -1.19 -9.83 23.53
CA ASP A 49 -2.19 -8.75 23.65
C ASP A 49 -2.27 -7.85 22.40
N PHE A 50 -1.20 -7.80 21.60
CA PHE A 50 -1.15 -6.97 20.39
C PHE A 50 -1.75 -7.69 19.18
N GLN A 51 -2.55 -6.97 18.40
CA GLN A 51 -3.34 -7.54 17.31
C GLN A 51 -2.52 -7.87 16.05
N GLU A 52 -1.56 -7.02 15.67
CA GLU A 52 -0.73 -7.23 14.48
C GLU A 52 0.71 -6.77 14.74
N PHE A 53 1.67 -7.58 14.34
CA PHE A 53 3.09 -7.24 14.31
C PHE A 53 3.50 -7.08 12.86
N MET A 54 4.06 -5.92 12.53
CA MET A 54 4.44 -5.58 11.17
C MET A 54 5.96 -5.37 11.05
N ILE A 55 6.54 -5.80 9.94
CA ILE A 55 7.92 -5.47 9.56
C ILE A 55 7.93 -4.23 8.66
N PHE A 56 8.94 -3.38 8.88
CA PHE A 56 9.15 -2.12 8.15
C PHE A 56 10.56 -2.05 7.52
N PRO A 57 10.72 -2.42 6.25
CA PRO A 57 12.03 -2.52 5.57
C PRO A 57 12.53 -1.14 5.09
N ARG A 58 12.88 -0.25 6.02
CA ARG A 58 13.37 1.12 5.72
C ARG A 58 14.68 1.15 4.90
N GLY A 59 15.46 0.07 4.91
CA GLY A 59 16.78 -0.01 4.28
C GLY A 59 16.79 -0.43 2.81
N ALA A 60 15.63 -0.79 2.23
CA ALA A 60 15.57 -1.25 0.84
C ALA A 60 15.70 -0.06 -0.14
N PRO A 61 16.61 -0.11 -1.13
CA PRO A 61 16.79 0.95 -2.13
C PRO A 61 15.62 1.02 -3.14
N ALA A 62 14.78 -0.02 -3.22
CA ALA A 62 13.60 -0.05 -4.08
C ALA A 62 12.42 -0.78 -3.41
N PHE A 63 11.19 -0.43 -3.80
CA PHE A 63 9.98 -1.09 -3.33
C PHE A 63 9.96 -2.60 -3.64
N SER A 64 10.49 -3.00 -4.80
CA SER A 64 10.66 -4.42 -5.15
C SER A 64 11.60 -5.16 -4.20
N GLU A 65 12.65 -4.49 -3.71
CA GLU A 65 13.58 -5.07 -2.75
C GLU A 65 13.00 -5.13 -1.34
N SER A 66 12.11 -4.21 -0.96
CA SER A 66 11.40 -4.30 0.31
C SER A 66 10.48 -5.52 0.43
N LEU A 67 10.03 -6.08 -0.69
CA LEU A 67 9.09 -7.20 -0.79
C LEU A 67 9.75 -8.59 -0.93
N ARG A 68 11.08 -8.65 -1.00
CA ARG A 68 11.82 -9.90 -1.19
C ARG A 68 11.95 -10.68 0.12
#